data_AF-A2C377-F1
#
_entry.id   AF-A2C377-F1
#
_cell.length_a   1.000
_cell.length_b   1.000
_cell.length_c   1.000
_cell.angle_alpha   90.00
_cell.angle_beta   90.00
_cell.angle_gamma   90.00
#
_symmetry.space_group_name_H-M   'P 1'
#
loop_
_entity.id
_entity.type
_entity.pdbx_description
1 polymer ?
#
loop_
_entity_poly.entity_id
_entity_poly.type
_entity_poly.pdbx_seq_one_letter_code
_entity_poly.pdbx_strand_id
1 'polypeptide(L)' 'MRLDLYFFQINSMNLGLLFLKSISTGVITSDEMNWLTSNQTHFSRVEEATALKLGRLLDRGLIQVGCRIGHN' A
#
# COMPACT_ATOMS: atom_id res chain seq x y z
N MET A 1 22.24 12.55 13.15
CA MET A 1 21.10 13.50 13.21
C MET A 1 20.86 14.14 11.83
N ARG A 2 20.44 13.34 10.83
CA ARG A 2 20.00 13.83 9.49
C ARG A 2 19.39 12.73 8.58
N LEU A 3 18.85 11.66 9.16
CA LEU A 3 18.20 10.58 8.40
C LEU A 3 16.74 10.33 8.84
N ASP A 4 16.33 10.77 10.03
CA ASP A 4 14.93 10.71 10.48
C ASP A 4 13.96 11.60 9.68
N LEU A 5 14.43 12.70 9.08
CA LEU A 5 13.53 13.63 8.39
C LEU A 5 13.10 13.16 6.99
N TYR A 6 13.87 12.31 6.31
CA TYR A 6 13.44 11.73 5.02
C TYR A 6 12.51 10.53 5.19
N PHE A 7 12.57 9.85 6.34
CA PHE A 7 11.64 8.78 6.68
C PHE A 7 10.28 9.33 7.11
N PHE A 8 10.27 10.49 7.80
CA PHE A 8 9.04 11.07 8.32
C PHE A 8 8.20 11.83 7.27
N GLN A 9 8.76 12.20 6.12
CA GLN A 9 8.04 12.99 5.10
C GLN A 9 7.14 12.16 4.17
N ILE A 10 7.08 10.82 4.33
CA ILE A 10 6.14 9.91 3.64
C ILE A 10 4.95 9.51 4.56
N ASN A 11 4.75 10.19 5.71
CA ASN A 11 3.70 9.80 6.67
C ASN A 11 2.25 10.07 6.23
N SER A 12 2.02 10.61 5.02
CA SER A 12 0.72 10.48 4.38
C SER A 12 0.81 9.35 3.36
N MET A 13 0.53 8.14 3.81
CA MET A 13 0.44 6.99 2.92
C MET A 13 -0.68 7.28 1.91
N ASN A 14 -0.36 7.32 0.62
CA ASN A 14 -1.34 7.57 -0.44
C ASN A 14 -1.67 6.26 -1.14
N LEU A 15 -2.95 6.05 -1.47
CA LEU A 15 -3.40 4.81 -2.10
C LEU A 15 -2.70 4.55 -3.44
N GLY A 16 -2.41 5.59 -4.22
CA GLY A 16 -1.68 5.47 -5.49
C GLY A 16 -0.24 4.99 -5.30
N LEU A 17 0.45 5.49 -4.27
CA LEU A 17 1.81 5.06 -3.95
C LEU A 17 1.83 3.62 -3.43
N LEU A 18 0.87 3.27 -2.55
CA LEU A 18 0.68 1.90 -2.06
C LEU A 18 0.43 0.93 -3.22
N PHE A 19 -0.45 1.32 -4.15
CA PHE A 19 -0.78 0.54 -5.34
C PHE A 19 0.45 0.32 -6.22
N LEU A 20 1.19 1.39 -6.55
CA LEU A 20 2.38 1.30 -7.38
C LEU A 20 3.46 0.44 -6.74
N LYS A 21 3.69 0.60 -5.43
CA LYS A 21 4.66 -0.20 -4.67
C LYS A 21 4.24 -1.68 -4.63
N SER A 22 2.95 -1.96 -4.44
CA SER A 22 2.41 -3.32 -4.39
C SER A 22 2.52 -4.03 -5.74
N ILE A 23 2.29 -3.31 -6.85
CA ILE A 23 2.51 -3.85 -8.20
C ILE A 23 3.99 -4.06 -8.48
N SER A 24 4.83 -3.09 -8.11
CA SER A 24 6.27 -3.16 -8.38
C SER A 24 6.94 -4.30 -7.62
N THR A 25 6.58 -4.52 -6.36
CA THR A 25 7.18 -5.59 -5.53
C THR A 25 6.41 -6.90 -5.57
N GLY A 26 5.18 -6.92 -6.10
CA GLY A 26 4.28 -8.08 -6.06
C GLY A 26 3.80 -8.47 -4.65
N VAL A 27 4.01 -7.61 -3.66
CA VAL A 27 3.71 -7.88 -2.24
C VAL A 27 3.02 -6.68 -1.62
N ILE A 28 1.99 -6.91 -0.82
CA ILE A 28 1.39 -5.91 0.07
C ILE A 28 1.52 -6.38 1.52
N THR A 29 1.82 -5.46 2.44
CA THR A 29 1.93 -5.83 3.85
C THR A 29 0.58 -5.81 4.56
N SER A 30 0.47 -6.53 5.68
CA SER A 30 -0.73 -6.51 6.53
C SER A 30 -1.03 -5.11 7.06
N ASP A 31 -0.02 -4.31 7.39
CA ASP A 31 -0.18 -2.91 7.79
C ASP A 31 -0.74 -2.05 6.65
N GLU A 32 -0.28 -2.28 5.40
CA GLU A 32 -0.77 -1.59 4.21
C GLU A 32 -2.23 -1.95 3.92
N MET A 33 -2.60 -3.22 4.09
CA MET A 33 -3.99 -3.70 4.03
C MET A 33 -4.86 -3.05 5.11
N ASN A 34 -4.39 -3.02 6.36
CA ASN A 34 -5.14 -2.46 7.48
C ASN A 34 -5.34 -0.94 7.34
N TRP A 35 -4.33 -0.24 6.82
CA TRP A 35 -4.45 1.17 6.46
C TRP A 35 -5.50 1.36 5.35
N LEU A 36 -5.48 0.50 4.32
CA LEU A 36 -6.40 0.58 3.20
C LEU A 36 -7.86 0.37 3.65
N THR A 37 -8.13 -0.61 4.53
CA THR A 37 -9.48 -0.83 5.09
C THR A 37 -9.91 0.28 6.03
N SER A 38 -8.99 0.88 6.79
CA SER A 38 -9.29 1.98 7.71
C SER A 38 -9.55 3.31 7.00
N ASN A 39 -8.97 3.53 5.82
CA ASN A 39 -9.14 4.77 5.04
C ASN A 39 -10.20 4.66 3.93
N GLN A 40 -10.84 3.49 3.74
CA GLN A 40 -11.85 3.26 2.72
C GLN A 40 -12.98 4.29 2.70
N THR A 41 -13.40 4.79 3.87
CA THR A 41 -14.47 5.78 4.00
C THR A 41 -14.09 7.19 3.51
N HIS A 42 -12.80 7.45 3.32
CA HIS A 42 -12.26 8.75 2.90
C HIS A 42 -11.78 8.76 1.45
N PHE A 43 -11.89 7.63 0.74
CA PHE A 43 -11.43 7.52 -0.63
C PHE A 43 -12.35 8.24 -1.60
N SER A 44 -11.74 8.95 -2.54
CA SER A 44 -12.42 9.41 -3.75
C SER A 44 -12.83 8.22 -4.62
N ARG A 45 -13.77 8.44 -5.55
CA ARG A 45 -14.20 7.39 -6.50
C ARG A 45 -13.04 6.74 -7.27
N VAL A 46 -11.99 7.50 -7.58
CA VAL A 46 -10.78 7.01 -8.27
C VAL A 46 -9.96 6.12 -7.34
N GLU A 47 -9.87 6.50 -6.08
CA GLU A 47 -9.19 5.71 -5.06
C GLU A 47 -9.96 4.42 -4.76
N GLU A 48 -11.28 4.46 -4.61
CA GLU A 48 -12.10 3.26 -4.47
C GLU A 48 -11.91 2.29 -5.65
N ALA A 49 -11.90 2.78 -6.88
CA ALA A 49 -11.63 1.96 -8.06
C ALA A 49 -10.22 1.33 -8.01
N THR A 50 -9.24 2.04 -7.46
CA THR A 50 -7.86 1.56 -7.30
C THR A 50 -7.76 0.50 -6.20
N ALA A 51 -8.42 0.72 -5.06
CA ALA A 51 -8.54 -0.25 -3.98
C ALA A 51 -9.23 -1.54 -4.44
N LEU A 52 -10.32 -1.43 -5.21
CA LEU A 52 -11.01 -2.57 -5.81
C LEU A 52 -10.11 -3.32 -6.80
N LYS A 53 -9.36 -2.59 -7.64
CA LYS A 53 -8.39 -3.19 -8.57
C LYS A 53 -7.31 -3.96 -7.80
N LEU A 54 -6.79 -3.39 -6.72
CA LEU A 54 -5.81 -4.04 -5.85
C LEU A 54 -6.37 -5.34 -5.24
N GLY A 55 -7.61 -5.31 -4.74
CA GLY A 55 -8.31 -6.52 -4.25
C GLY A 55 -8.44 -7.61 -5.32
N ARG A 56 -8.73 -7.24 -6.57
CA ARG A 56 -8.77 -8.21 -7.68
C ARG A 56 -7.40 -8.78 -8.04
N LEU A 57 -6.32 -8.02 -7.86
CA LEU A 57 -4.95 -8.51 -8.09
C LEU A 57 -4.53 -9.50 -7.00
N LEU A 58 -4.96 -9.26 -5.76
CA LEU A 58 -4.80 -10.18 -4.64
C LEU A 58 -5.54 -11.51 -4.87
N ASP A 59 -6.82 -11.43 -5.26
CA ASP A 59 -7.66 -12.61 -5.54
C ASP A 59 -7.07 -13.48 -6.66
N ARG A 60 -6.46 -12.85 -7.68
CA ARG A 60 -5.76 -13.54 -8.77
C ARG A 60 -4.38 -14.10 -8.39
N GLY A 61 -3.88 -13.82 -7.18
CA GLY A 61 -2.53 -14.21 -6.75
C GLY A 61 -1.39 -13.45 -7.44
N LEU A 62 -1.69 -12.33 -8.13
CA LEU A 62 -0.67 -11.48 -8.77
C LEU A 62 0.06 -10.60 -7.75
N ILE A 63 -0.61 -10.30 -6.64
CA ILE A 63 -0.03 -9.66 -5.47
C ILE A 63 -0.26 -10.60 -4.30
N GLN A 64 0.72 -10.75 -3.42
CA GLN A 64 0.62 -11.59 -2.24
C GLN A 64 0.63 -10.73 -0.98
N VAL A 65 -0.16 -11.14 0.02
CA VAL A 65 -0.05 -10.55 1.36
C VAL A 65 1.17 -11.16 2.04
N GLY A 66 2.13 -10.32 2.42
CA GLY A 66 3.39 -10.81 2.95
C GLY A 66 4.15 -9.77 3.76
N CYS A 67 5.30 -10.18 4.29
CA CYS A 67 6.17 -9.29 5.04
C CYS A 67 7.30 -8.81 4.12
N ARG A 68 7.50 -7.49 4.02
CA ARG A 68 8.70 -6.96 3.37
C ARG A 68 9.82 -7.02 4.39
N ILE A 69 10.60 -8.10 4.38
CA ILE A 69 11.83 -8.16 5.17
C ILE A 69 12.82 -7.21 4.50
N GLY A 70 13.02 -6.04 5.10
CA GLY A 70 14.09 -5.14 4.70
C GLY A 70 15.42 -5.87 4.89
N HIS A 71 16.15 -6.11 3.80
CA HIS A 71 17.51 -6.59 3.89
C HIS A 71 18.33 -5.47 4.54
N ASN A 72 18.85 -5.73 5.75
CA ASN A 72 19.80 -4.87 6.44
C ASN A 72 21.12 -4.80 5.68
#